data_AF-A0A349MHT4-F1
#
_entry.id   AF-A0A349MHT4-F1
#
_cell.length_a   1.000
_cell.length_b   1.000
_cell.length_c   1.000
_cell.angle_alpha   90.00
_cell.angle_beta   90.00
_cell.angle_gamma   90.00
#
_symmetry.space_group_name_H-M   'P 1'
#
loop_
_entity.id
_entity.type
_entity.pdbx_description
1 polymer ?
#
loop_
_entity_poly.entity_id
_entity_poly.type
_entity_poly.pdbx_seq_one_letter_code
_entity_poly.pdbx_strand_id
1 'polypeptide(L)'
;MLTFLAYCVVGVFVAGFLWKISVYARTPAPLLIPTTPAPVTRGGVVWRLFREVAFFESLFKADKFLWIAGYLFHAALALVLIRHIRYFCDPLPAIFAHYQIVGILAGIAMVGALGLLWARRFLIDRVRHISSVADHLFLWLLMGIGGTGLVMDFFLRPDIIAIKRAMTTLWTSPSASLSMASPGDVIFIIHILMVAVLLVVFPFSKLMHLGGIFFSPTRNQVDNPREKRHVNPWYAD
;
A
#
# COMPACT_ATOMS: atom_id res chain seq x y z
N MET A 1 -16.34 -14.78 -16.48
CA MET A 1 -14.87 -14.68 -16.68
C MET A 1 -14.23 -13.70 -15.69
N LEU A 2 -14.68 -12.44 -15.61
CA LEU A 2 -14.06 -11.44 -14.73
C LEU A 2 -14.19 -11.76 -13.23
N THR A 3 -15.33 -12.33 -12.79
CA THR A 3 -15.53 -12.79 -11.41
C THR A 3 -14.49 -13.84 -10.98
N PHE A 4 -14.24 -14.83 -11.84
CA PHE A 4 -13.22 -15.86 -11.59
C PHE A 4 -11.82 -15.25 -11.48
N LEU A 5 -11.47 -14.34 -12.42
CA LEU A 5 -10.21 -13.61 -12.35
C LEU A 5 -10.06 -12.85 -11.02
N ALA A 6 -11.12 -12.17 -10.55
CA ALA A 6 -11.09 -11.45 -9.28
C ALA A 6 -10.78 -12.38 -8.09
N TYR A 7 -11.38 -13.56 -8.03
CA TYR A 7 -11.06 -14.55 -6.99
C TYR A 7 -9.62 -15.04 -7.07
N CYS A 8 -9.12 -15.34 -8.26
CA CYS A 8 -7.72 -15.75 -8.44
C CYS A 8 -6.76 -14.64 -7.98
N VAL A 9 -7.02 -13.39 -8.37
CA VAL A 9 -6.21 -12.21 -8.01
C VAL A 9 -6.19 -12.02 -6.50
N VAL A 10 -7.35 -12.02 -5.85
CA VAL A 10 -7.45 -11.88 -4.39
C VAL A 10 -6.77 -13.06 -3.69
N GLY A 11 -6.96 -14.28 -4.17
CA GLY A 11 -6.31 -15.47 -3.65
C GLY A 11 -4.78 -15.39 -3.70
N VAL A 12 -4.22 -15.00 -4.84
CA VAL A 12 -2.78 -14.79 -5.02
C VAL A 12 -2.25 -13.71 -4.08
N PHE A 13 -2.95 -12.57 -3.98
CA PHE A 13 -2.57 -11.48 -3.09
C PHE A 13 -2.55 -11.94 -1.63
N VAL A 14 -3.65 -12.52 -1.13
CA VAL A 14 -3.78 -12.92 0.28
C VAL A 14 -2.79 -14.03 0.62
N ALA A 15 -2.72 -15.10 -0.18
CA ALA A 15 -1.80 -16.21 0.06
C ALA A 15 -0.34 -15.76 -0.01
N GLY A 16 0.02 -14.97 -1.02
CA GLY A 16 1.38 -14.44 -1.17
C GLY A 16 1.77 -13.50 -0.02
N PHE A 17 0.86 -12.63 0.41
CA PHE A 17 1.09 -11.72 1.52
C PHE A 17 1.31 -12.50 2.83
N LEU A 18 0.39 -13.41 3.16
CA LEU A 18 0.49 -14.24 4.37
C LEU A 18 1.75 -15.12 4.36
N TRP A 19 2.10 -15.69 3.20
CA TRP A 19 3.32 -16.45 3.04
C TRP A 19 4.56 -15.60 3.34
N LYS A 20 4.65 -14.38 2.77
CA LYS A 20 5.77 -13.48 3.07
C LYS A 20 5.84 -13.09 4.54
N ILE A 21 4.71 -12.79 5.18
CA ILE A 21 4.67 -12.51 6.62
C ILE A 21 5.16 -13.71 7.43
N SER A 22 4.75 -14.92 7.07
CA SER A 22 5.22 -16.16 7.72
C SER A 22 6.73 -16.34 7.56
N VAL A 23 7.27 -16.09 6.35
CA VAL A 23 8.72 -16.10 6.11
C VAL A 23 9.42 -15.08 6.99
N TYR A 24 8.95 -13.83 7.04
CA TYR A 24 9.57 -12.79 7.86
C TYR A 24 9.52 -13.12 9.35
N ALA A 25 8.40 -13.68 9.84
CA ALA A 25 8.24 -14.08 11.24
C ALA A 25 9.15 -15.25 11.64
N ARG A 26 9.46 -16.16 10.71
CA ARG A 26 10.29 -17.35 10.95
C ARG A 26 11.77 -17.13 10.66
N THR A 27 12.13 -16.07 9.94
CA THR A 27 13.52 -15.77 9.60
C THR A 27 14.26 -15.35 10.87
N PRO A 28 15.29 -16.10 11.32
CA PRO A 28 16.05 -15.73 12.50
C PRO A 28 16.74 -14.36 12.34
N ALA A 29 16.66 -13.53 13.38
CA ALA A 29 17.38 -12.25 13.46
C ALA A 29 18.44 -12.34 14.59
N PRO A 30 19.57 -13.00 14.32
CA PRO A 30 20.56 -13.36 15.34
C PRO A 30 21.30 -12.18 15.94
N LEU A 31 21.58 -11.17 15.11
CA LEU A 31 22.28 -9.99 15.57
C LEU A 31 21.27 -8.99 16.14
N LEU A 32 21.56 -8.50 17.33
CA LEU A 32 21.00 -7.24 17.80
C LEU A 32 21.66 -6.10 17.05
N ILE A 33 20.90 -5.48 16.14
CA ILE A 33 21.34 -4.34 15.33
C ILE A 33 20.35 -3.17 15.42
N PRO A 34 19.87 -2.78 16.62
CA PRO A 34 18.99 -1.64 16.75
C PRO A 34 19.74 -0.34 16.36
N THR A 35 19.08 0.53 15.61
CA THR A 35 19.66 1.83 15.21
C THR A 35 19.60 2.84 16.35
N THR A 36 20.77 3.31 16.81
CA THR A 36 20.87 4.25 17.92
C THR A 36 20.41 5.66 17.53
N PRO A 37 19.77 6.43 18.43
CA PRO A 37 19.32 6.03 19.76
C PRO A 37 18.13 5.08 19.68
N ALA A 38 18.26 3.89 20.28
CA ALA A 38 17.25 2.84 20.22
C ALA A 38 16.53 2.68 21.57
N PRO A 39 15.27 2.23 21.57
CA PRO A 39 14.53 2.03 22.81
C PRO A 39 15.07 0.83 23.61
N VAL A 40 15.30 1.04 24.91
CA VAL A 40 15.77 0.01 25.86
C VAL A 40 14.65 -0.85 26.46
N THR A 41 13.38 -0.55 26.12
CA THR A 41 12.20 -1.31 26.57
C THR A 41 11.33 -1.76 25.40
N ARG A 42 10.56 -2.83 25.60
CA ARG A 42 9.58 -3.31 24.60
C ARG A 42 8.52 -2.24 24.27
N GLY A 43 8.02 -1.54 25.27
CA GLY A 43 7.07 -0.43 25.06
C GLY A 43 7.66 0.69 24.21
N GLY A 44 8.93 1.03 24.44
CA GLY A 44 9.64 2.01 23.61
C GLY A 44 9.82 1.57 22.16
N VAL A 45 10.03 0.27 21.90
CA VAL A 45 10.07 -0.28 20.52
C VAL A 45 8.72 -0.17 19.84
N VAL A 46 7.62 -0.54 20.51
CA VAL A 46 6.27 -0.38 19.97
C VAL A 46 6.00 1.10 19.64
N TRP A 47 6.37 2.02 20.54
CA TRP A 47 6.21 3.46 20.30
C TRP A 47 7.06 3.97 19.13
N ARG A 48 8.31 3.49 18.97
CA ARG A 48 9.13 3.77 17.78
C ARG A 48 8.43 3.31 16.51
N LEU A 49 7.99 2.04 16.46
CA LEU A 49 7.31 1.49 15.28
C LEU A 49 6.04 2.27 14.93
N PHE A 50 5.24 2.63 15.94
CA PHE A 50 4.07 3.47 15.74
C PHE A 50 4.43 4.80 15.06
N ARG A 51 5.43 5.54 15.58
CA ARG A 51 5.85 6.82 14.99
C ARG A 51 6.45 6.66 13.59
N GLU A 52 7.15 5.56 13.34
CA GLU A 52 7.67 5.23 12.02
C GLU A 52 6.58 4.91 11.01
N VAL A 53 5.47 4.29 11.41
CA VAL A 53 4.34 3.98 10.51
C VAL A 53 3.41 5.18 10.34
N ALA A 54 3.08 5.86 11.44
CA ALA A 54 2.09 6.94 11.45
C ALA A 54 2.63 8.27 10.94
N PHE A 55 3.92 8.54 11.15
CA PHE A 55 4.53 9.85 10.87
C PHE A 55 5.82 9.79 10.06
N PHE A 56 6.31 8.61 9.70
CA PHE A 56 7.59 8.43 8.98
C PHE A 56 8.74 9.19 9.68
N GLU A 57 8.82 9.10 11.00
CA GLU A 57 9.70 9.94 11.84
C GLU A 57 11.16 9.95 11.37
N SER A 58 11.75 8.79 11.06
CA SER A 58 13.12 8.72 10.53
C SER A 58 13.28 9.49 9.22
N LEU A 59 12.29 9.40 8.33
CA LEU A 59 12.32 10.10 7.05
C LEU A 59 12.19 11.61 7.23
N PHE A 60 11.34 12.05 8.18
CA PHE A 60 11.19 13.47 8.52
C PHE A 60 12.51 14.09 8.96
N LYS A 61 13.29 13.35 9.77
CA LYS A 61 14.61 13.78 10.24
C LYS A 61 15.66 13.78 9.13
N ALA A 62 15.57 12.87 8.17
CA ALA A 62 16.57 12.67 7.13
C ALA A 62 16.39 13.57 5.90
N ASP A 63 15.18 13.69 5.37
CA ASP A 63 14.88 14.40 4.13
C ASP A 63 13.45 14.95 4.19
N LYS A 64 13.30 16.21 4.58
CA LYS A 64 12.00 16.87 4.76
C LYS A 64 11.19 16.96 3.47
N PHE A 65 11.86 17.13 2.33
CA PHE A 65 11.17 17.22 1.04
C PHE A 65 10.60 15.87 0.63
N LEU A 66 11.40 14.81 0.72
CA LEU A 66 10.92 13.44 0.51
C LEU A 66 9.85 13.05 1.52
N TRP A 67 9.97 13.52 2.76
CA TRP A 67 8.94 13.30 3.78
C TRP A 67 7.60 13.90 3.37
N ILE A 68 7.55 15.19 2.98
CA ILE A 68 6.28 15.82 2.56
C ILE A 68 5.66 15.07 1.38
N ALA A 69 6.44 14.79 0.33
CA ALA A 69 5.93 14.11 -0.85
C ALA A 69 5.48 12.66 -0.53
N GLY A 70 6.28 11.93 0.23
CA GLY A 70 5.98 10.56 0.64
C GLY A 70 4.77 10.47 1.58
N TYR A 71 4.68 11.38 2.56
CA TYR A 71 3.58 11.44 3.51
C TYR A 71 2.27 11.83 2.81
N LEU A 72 2.31 12.85 1.94
CA LEU A 72 1.16 13.26 1.15
C LEU A 72 0.64 12.11 0.30
N PHE A 73 1.53 11.37 -0.39
CA PHE A 73 1.14 10.19 -1.15
C PHE A 73 0.43 9.14 -0.28
N HIS A 74 1.01 8.75 0.86
CA HIS A 74 0.43 7.68 1.70
C HIS A 74 -0.86 8.11 2.39
N ALA A 75 -0.94 9.34 2.90
CA ALA A 75 -2.17 9.87 3.49
C ALA A 75 -3.30 9.95 2.45
N ALA A 76 -2.98 10.43 1.24
CA ALA A 76 -3.92 10.48 0.14
C ALA A 76 -4.37 9.08 -0.30
N LEU A 77 -3.43 8.12 -0.42
CA LEU A 77 -3.74 6.72 -0.72
C LEU A 77 -4.69 6.12 0.33
N ALA A 78 -4.44 6.35 1.62
CA ALA A 78 -5.32 5.87 2.69
C ALA A 78 -6.73 6.45 2.58
N LEU A 79 -6.87 7.75 2.31
CA LEU A 79 -8.18 8.39 2.10
C LEU A 79 -8.88 7.87 0.84
N VAL A 80 -8.15 7.64 -0.25
CA VAL A 80 -8.70 7.03 -1.46
C VAL A 80 -9.20 5.61 -1.15
N LEU A 81 -8.44 4.79 -0.43
CA LEU A 81 -8.87 3.44 -0.03
C LEU A 81 -10.12 3.48 0.87
N ILE A 82 -10.18 4.41 1.83
CA ILE A 82 -11.39 4.63 2.65
C ILE A 82 -12.58 5.01 1.76
N ARG A 83 -12.39 5.88 0.77
CA ARG A 83 -13.44 6.22 -0.19
C ARG A 83 -13.93 4.98 -0.94
N HIS A 84 -13.04 4.06 -1.32
CA HIS A 84 -13.39 2.84 -2.05
C HIS A 84 -14.29 1.88 -1.27
N ILE A 85 -14.29 1.92 0.07
CA ILE A 85 -15.15 1.07 0.91
C ILE A 85 -16.64 1.18 0.51
N ARG A 86 -17.08 2.33 0.02
CA ARG A 86 -18.47 2.55 -0.44
C ARG A 86 -18.93 1.57 -1.52
N TYR A 87 -18.00 1.00 -2.29
CA TYR A 87 -18.33 0.08 -3.37
C TYR A 87 -18.43 -1.37 -2.88
N PHE A 88 -17.94 -1.66 -1.67
CA PHE A 88 -17.93 -2.99 -1.09
C PHE A 88 -18.95 -3.18 0.04
N CYS A 89 -19.59 -2.10 0.51
CA CYS A 89 -20.57 -2.14 1.60
C CYS A 89 -21.89 -1.46 1.19
N ASP A 90 -23.01 -2.13 1.48
CA ASP A 90 -24.34 -1.54 1.37
C ASP A 90 -25.22 -2.01 2.54
N PRO A 91 -25.62 -1.13 3.49
CA PRO A 91 -25.35 0.31 3.53
C PRO A 91 -23.89 0.65 3.90
N LEU A 92 -23.44 1.87 3.55
CA LEU A 92 -22.12 2.39 3.96
C LEU A 92 -22.13 2.76 5.45
N PRO A 93 -21.21 2.23 6.28
CA PRO A 93 -21.11 2.65 7.68
C PRO A 93 -20.90 4.17 7.83
N ALA A 94 -21.62 4.80 8.77
CA ALA A 94 -21.67 6.26 8.94
C ALA A 94 -20.30 6.90 9.15
N ILE A 95 -19.36 6.19 9.79
CA ILE A 95 -17.98 6.68 10.00
C ILE A 95 -17.27 6.99 8.67
N PHE A 96 -17.54 6.22 7.60
CA PHE A 96 -16.89 6.40 6.30
C PHE A 96 -17.63 7.40 5.39
N ALA A 97 -18.88 7.73 5.68
CA ALA A 97 -19.69 8.65 4.88
C ALA A 97 -19.08 10.07 4.84
N HIS A 98 -18.54 10.53 5.97
CA HIS A 98 -17.94 11.86 6.11
C HIS A 98 -16.66 12.04 5.27
N TYR A 99 -15.94 10.94 4.97
CA TYR A 99 -14.67 10.98 4.22
C TYR A 99 -14.86 10.93 2.70
N GLN A 100 -16.09 10.74 2.21
CA GLN A 100 -16.35 10.61 0.77
C GLN A 100 -16.02 11.88 -0.02
N ILE A 101 -16.25 13.06 0.56
CA ILE A 101 -15.98 14.36 -0.07
C ILE A 101 -14.47 14.57 -0.24
N VAL A 102 -13.69 14.18 0.78
CA VAL A 102 -12.23 14.37 0.80
C VAL A 102 -11.51 13.44 -0.18
N GLY A 103 -12.14 12.34 -0.58
CA GLY A 103 -11.49 11.33 -1.40
C GLY A 103 -11.22 11.73 -2.86
N ILE A 104 -11.92 12.73 -3.43
CA ILE A 104 -11.57 13.27 -4.77
C ILE A 104 -10.29 14.11 -4.67
N LEU A 105 -10.23 15.02 -3.68
CA LEU A 105 -9.04 15.83 -3.42
C LEU A 105 -7.84 14.94 -3.09
N ALA A 106 -8.05 13.87 -2.33
CA ALA A 106 -7.04 12.86 -2.07
C ALA A 106 -6.56 12.19 -3.37
N GLY A 107 -7.44 11.84 -4.31
CA GLY A 107 -7.04 11.29 -5.61
C GLY A 107 -6.09 12.22 -6.38
N ILE A 108 -6.42 13.52 -6.45
CA ILE A 108 -5.57 14.53 -7.11
C ILE A 108 -4.21 14.65 -6.39
N ALA A 109 -4.24 14.77 -5.06
CA ALA A 109 -3.04 14.87 -4.25
C ALA A 109 -2.14 13.63 -4.39
N MET A 110 -2.74 12.43 -4.46
CA MET A 110 -2.03 11.16 -4.63
C MET A 110 -1.28 11.13 -5.97
N VAL A 111 -1.94 11.46 -7.08
CA VAL A 111 -1.31 11.46 -8.41
C VAL A 111 -0.23 12.53 -8.50
N GLY A 112 -0.47 13.73 -7.95
CA GLY A 112 0.53 14.81 -7.89
C GLY A 112 1.76 14.41 -7.08
N ALA A 113 1.56 13.82 -5.89
CA ALA A 113 2.65 13.35 -5.03
C ALA A 113 3.46 12.22 -5.70
N LEU A 114 2.80 11.29 -6.39
CA LEU A 114 3.49 10.26 -7.19
C LEU A 114 4.32 10.88 -8.32
N GLY A 115 3.80 11.91 -8.99
CA GLY A 115 4.54 12.66 -10.00
C GLY A 115 5.81 13.31 -9.44
N LEU A 116 5.71 13.94 -8.26
CA LEU A 116 6.87 14.51 -7.56
C LEU A 116 7.90 13.43 -7.16
N LEU A 117 7.44 12.30 -6.60
CA LEU A 117 8.29 11.18 -6.21
C LEU A 117 8.98 10.55 -7.42
N TRP A 118 8.29 10.46 -8.55
CA TRP A 118 8.84 9.96 -9.80
C TRP A 118 9.86 10.94 -10.38
N ALA A 119 9.53 12.24 -10.47
CA ALA A 119 10.45 13.28 -10.92
C ALA A 119 11.76 13.28 -10.11
N ARG A 120 11.69 13.12 -8.78
CA ARG A 120 12.87 13.00 -7.90
C ARG A 120 13.85 11.91 -8.35
N ARG A 121 13.35 10.79 -8.90
CA ARG A 121 14.20 9.69 -9.39
C ARG A 121 14.99 10.03 -10.64
N PHE A 122 14.52 10.99 -11.42
CA PHE A 122 15.25 11.48 -12.59
C PHE A 122 16.01 12.76 -12.30
N LEU A 123 15.61 13.58 -11.33
CA LEU A 123 16.25 14.89 -11.11
C LEU A 123 17.45 14.83 -10.15
N ILE A 124 17.51 13.82 -9.27
CA ILE A 124 18.59 13.70 -8.28
C ILE A 124 19.53 12.55 -8.67
N ASP A 125 20.79 12.85 -9.00
CA ASP A 125 21.75 11.87 -9.53
C ASP A 125 21.95 10.66 -8.61
N ARG A 126 22.09 10.88 -7.30
CA ARG A 126 22.22 9.79 -6.30
C ARG A 126 21.02 8.85 -6.35
N VAL A 127 19.81 9.39 -6.51
CA VAL A 127 18.56 8.62 -6.52
C VAL A 127 18.42 7.89 -7.84
N ARG A 128 18.76 8.54 -8.95
CA ARG A 128 18.78 7.95 -10.29
C ARG A 128 19.69 6.72 -10.33
N HIS A 129 20.89 6.81 -9.74
CA HIS A 129 21.87 5.74 -9.73
C HIS A 129 21.42 4.49 -8.93
N ILE A 130 20.60 4.67 -7.89
CA ILE A 130 20.10 3.55 -7.06
C ILE A 130 18.68 3.08 -7.44
N SER A 131 18.05 3.73 -8.42
CA SER A 131 16.69 3.37 -8.85
C SER A 131 16.73 2.22 -9.85
N SER A 132 15.89 1.21 -9.65
CA SER A 132 15.72 0.13 -10.63
C SER A 132 14.49 0.36 -11.51
N VAL A 133 14.38 -0.37 -12.63
CA VAL A 133 13.22 -0.29 -13.54
C VAL A 133 11.90 -0.55 -12.79
N ALA A 134 11.91 -1.49 -11.84
CA ALA A 134 10.76 -1.79 -11.01
C ALA A 134 10.27 -0.55 -10.21
N ASP A 135 11.18 0.32 -9.75
CA ASP A 135 10.80 1.52 -9.00
C ASP A 135 9.99 2.51 -9.85
N HIS A 136 10.30 2.60 -11.16
CA HIS A 136 9.55 3.42 -12.10
C HIS A 136 8.21 2.78 -12.45
N LEU A 137 8.20 1.47 -12.71
CA LEU A 137 6.99 0.73 -13.07
C LEU A 137 5.91 0.80 -11.97
N PHE A 138 6.28 0.68 -10.69
CA PHE A 138 5.30 0.81 -9.61
C PHE A 138 4.72 2.22 -9.50
N LEU A 139 5.53 3.26 -9.68
CA LEU A 139 5.04 4.63 -9.66
C LEU A 139 4.10 4.90 -10.85
N TRP A 140 4.44 4.42 -12.04
CA TRP A 140 3.55 4.52 -13.21
C TRP A 140 2.26 3.72 -13.05
N LEU A 141 2.33 2.51 -12.50
CA LEU A 141 1.14 1.70 -12.24
C LEU A 141 0.19 2.43 -11.27
N LEU A 142 0.71 2.94 -10.16
CA LEU A 142 -0.10 3.69 -9.18
C LEU A 142 -0.62 5.01 -9.74
N MET A 143 0.18 5.74 -10.53
CA MET A 143 -0.28 6.95 -11.23
C MET A 143 -1.38 6.62 -12.24
N GLY A 144 -1.27 5.51 -12.97
CA GLY A 144 -2.28 5.06 -13.91
C GLY A 144 -3.57 4.65 -13.22
N ILE A 145 -3.50 3.93 -12.10
CA ILE A 145 -4.67 3.60 -11.26
C ILE A 145 -5.34 4.89 -10.77
N GLY A 146 -4.57 5.81 -10.16
CA GLY A 146 -5.11 7.09 -9.69
C GLY A 146 -5.68 7.95 -10.82
N GLY A 147 -4.98 8.02 -11.95
CA GLY A 147 -5.36 8.80 -13.13
C GLY A 147 -6.63 8.28 -13.79
N THR A 148 -6.75 6.97 -14.00
CA THR A 148 -7.99 6.35 -14.52
C THR A 148 -9.16 6.57 -13.55
N GLY A 149 -8.93 6.53 -12.24
CA GLY A 149 -9.92 6.89 -11.21
C GLY A 149 -10.41 8.33 -11.35
N LEU A 150 -9.50 9.30 -11.48
CA LEU A 150 -9.84 10.71 -11.69
C LEU A 150 -10.56 10.93 -13.02
N VAL A 151 -10.15 10.24 -14.09
CA VAL A 151 -10.83 10.31 -15.39
C VAL A 151 -12.29 9.86 -15.27
N MET A 152 -12.57 8.80 -14.51
CA MET A 152 -13.95 8.34 -14.27
C MET A 152 -14.79 9.35 -13.48
N ASP A 153 -14.18 10.04 -12.51
CA ASP A 153 -14.88 11.05 -11.70
C ASP A 153 -15.21 12.32 -12.50
N PHE A 154 -14.26 12.79 -13.33
CA PHE A 154 -14.35 14.10 -13.98
C PHE A 154 -14.84 14.07 -15.43
N PHE A 155 -14.55 13.01 -16.20
CA PHE A 155 -14.76 13.00 -17.65
C PHE A 155 -15.64 11.84 -18.13
N LEU A 156 -15.30 10.60 -17.77
CA LEU A 156 -15.92 9.39 -18.30
C LEU A 156 -16.66 8.63 -17.20
N ARG A 157 -17.82 9.13 -16.79
CA ARG A 157 -18.59 8.57 -15.68
C ARG A 157 -19.18 7.20 -16.04
N PRO A 158 -18.78 6.10 -15.37
CA PRO A 158 -19.40 4.80 -15.57
C PRO A 158 -20.76 4.70 -14.86
N ASP A 159 -21.50 3.61 -15.11
CA ASP A 159 -22.67 3.27 -14.28
C ASP A 159 -22.23 2.80 -12.89
N ILE A 160 -22.13 3.76 -11.97
CA ILE A 160 -21.72 3.52 -10.58
C ILE A 160 -22.70 2.59 -9.85
N ILE A 161 -23.98 2.61 -10.21
CA ILE A 161 -25.00 1.76 -9.56
C ILE A 161 -24.76 0.31 -9.96
N ALA A 162 -24.55 0.06 -11.26
CA ALA A 162 -24.20 -1.27 -11.75
C ALA A 162 -22.89 -1.79 -11.15
N ILE A 163 -21.85 -0.94 -11.09
CA ILE A 163 -20.57 -1.30 -10.47
C ILE A 163 -20.76 -1.65 -8.99
N LYS A 164 -21.45 -0.80 -8.21
CA LYS A 164 -21.67 -1.05 -6.78
C LYS A 164 -22.42 -2.36 -6.58
N ARG A 165 -23.49 -2.62 -7.34
CA ARG A 165 -24.22 -3.89 -7.30
C ARG A 165 -23.30 -5.07 -7.60
N ALA A 166 -22.51 -4.99 -8.67
CA ALA A 166 -21.58 -6.04 -9.05
C ALA A 166 -20.53 -6.33 -7.96
N MET A 167 -19.98 -5.29 -7.33
CA MET A 167 -18.96 -5.41 -6.27
C MET A 167 -19.53 -5.96 -4.96
N THR A 168 -20.76 -5.59 -4.58
CA THR A 168 -21.40 -6.11 -3.35
C THR A 168 -21.91 -7.54 -3.52
N THR A 169 -22.40 -7.91 -4.71
CA THR A 169 -22.86 -9.28 -4.99
C THR A 169 -21.72 -10.23 -5.36
N LEU A 170 -20.51 -9.72 -5.60
CA LEU A 170 -19.37 -10.52 -6.06
C LEU A 170 -19.14 -11.75 -5.16
N TRP A 171 -19.43 -11.64 -3.85
CA TRP A 171 -19.23 -12.70 -2.86
C TRP A 171 -20.40 -13.67 -2.71
N THR A 172 -21.60 -13.29 -3.15
CA THR A 172 -22.84 -14.06 -2.94
C THR A 172 -23.42 -14.63 -4.22
N SER A 173 -23.10 -14.06 -5.38
CA SER A 173 -23.54 -14.55 -6.69
C SER A 173 -22.47 -14.30 -7.76
N PRO A 174 -21.84 -15.36 -8.30
CA PRO A 174 -20.79 -15.23 -9.33
C PRO A 174 -21.27 -14.68 -10.68
N SER A 175 -22.59 -14.45 -10.85
CA SER A 175 -23.22 -14.05 -12.11
C SER A 175 -23.21 -12.54 -12.39
N ALA A 176 -22.58 -11.73 -11.52
CA ALA A 176 -22.40 -10.31 -11.78
C ALA A 176 -21.62 -10.10 -13.08
N SER A 177 -22.27 -9.49 -14.07
CA SER A 177 -21.63 -9.06 -15.31
C SER A 177 -21.50 -7.54 -15.32
N LEU A 178 -20.34 -7.06 -15.75
CA LEU A 178 -20.09 -5.65 -15.99
C LEU A 178 -20.33 -5.38 -17.48
N SER A 179 -21.12 -4.36 -17.77
CA SER A 179 -21.31 -3.87 -19.13
C SER A 179 -20.01 -3.23 -19.65
N MET A 180 -19.81 -3.22 -20.96
CA MET A 180 -18.79 -2.40 -21.64
C MET A 180 -19.46 -1.46 -22.67
N ALA A 181 -20.72 -1.09 -22.42
CA ALA A 181 -21.54 -0.34 -23.38
C ALA A 181 -21.14 1.14 -23.48
N SER A 182 -20.58 1.72 -22.41
CA SER A 182 -20.14 3.11 -22.41
C SER A 182 -18.62 3.25 -22.33
N PRO A 183 -18.04 4.38 -22.83
CA PRO A 183 -16.64 4.70 -22.61
C PRO A 183 -16.23 4.73 -21.12
N GLY A 184 -17.17 5.12 -20.24
CA GLY A 184 -17.01 5.06 -18.78
C GLY A 184 -16.78 3.64 -18.27
N ASP A 185 -17.53 2.68 -18.79
CA ASP A 185 -17.38 1.29 -18.39
C ASP A 185 -16.05 0.70 -18.87
N VAL A 186 -15.61 1.07 -20.08
CA VAL A 186 -14.30 0.64 -20.62
C VAL A 186 -13.15 1.14 -19.74
N ILE A 187 -13.15 2.42 -19.35
CA ILE A 187 -12.11 2.97 -18.47
C ILE A 187 -12.15 2.34 -17.07
N PHE A 188 -13.32 1.96 -16.57
CA PHE A 188 -13.46 1.19 -15.33
C PHE A 188 -12.81 -0.19 -15.43
N ILE A 189 -12.99 -0.90 -16.55
CA ILE A 189 -12.33 -2.19 -16.78
C ILE A 189 -10.80 -2.02 -16.83
N ILE A 190 -10.29 -0.98 -17.49
CA ILE A 190 -8.85 -0.68 -17.48
C ILE A 190 -8.37 -0.45 -16.04
N HIS A 191 -9.09 0.38 -15.27
CA HIS A 191 -8.76 0.67 -13.88
C HIS A 191 -8.68 -0.61 -13.03
N ILE A 192 -9.70 -1.46 -13.09
CA ILE A 192 -9.73 -2.69 -12.27
C ILE A 192 -8.67 -3.70 -12.71
N LEU A 193 -8.32 -3.76 -14.00
CA LEU A 193 -7.22 -4.60 -14.49
C LEU A 193 -5.86 -4.09 -13.99
N MET A 194 -5.64 -2.78 -13.93
CA MET A 194 -4.43 -2.22 -13.33
C MET A 194 -4.34 -2.52 -11.82
N VAL A 195 -5.46 -2.44 -11.11
CA VAL A 195 -5.54 -2.87 -9.70
C VAL A 195 -5.28 -4.37 -9.57
N ALA A 196 -5.81 -5.19 -10.46
CA ALA A 196 -5.55 -6.63 -10.46
C ALA A 196 -4.06 -6.95 -10.65
N VAL A 197 -3.40 -6.28 -11.60
CA VAL A 197 -1.95 -6.37 -11.77
C VAL A 197 -1.24 -5.98 -10.48
N LEU A 198 -1.60 -4.84 -9.87
CA LEU A 198 -1.03 -4.38 -8.61
C LEU A 198 -1.13 -5.46 -7.53
N LEU A 199 -2.30 -6.06 -7.32
CA LEU A 199 -2.54 -7.08 -6.30
C LEU A 199 -1.73 -8.36 -6.54
N VAL A 200 -1.62 -8.81 -7.80
CA VAL A 200 -0.84 -10.01 -8.15
C VAL A 200 0.65 -9.82 -7.86
N VAL A 201 1.21 -8.65 -8.22
CA VAL A 201 2.65 -8.40 -8.03
C VAL A 201 3.00 -7.94 -6.61
N PHE A 202 2.04 -7.42 -5.84
CA PHE A 202 2.25 -6.84 -4.51
C PHE A 202 3.09 -7.74 -3.59
N PRO A 203 2.72 -9.01 -3.33
CA PRO A 203 3.44 -9.85 -2.36
C PRO A 203 4.86 -10.20 -2.78
N PHE A 204 5.22 -10.00 -4.05
CA PHE A 204 6.53 -10.31 -4.60
C PHE A 204 7.39 -9.07 -4.83
N SER A 205 6.98 -7.92 -4.29
CA SER A 205 7.57 -6.62 -4.60
C SER A 205 8.00 -5.81 -3.38
N LYS A 206 8.60 -4.64 -3.63
CA LYS A 206 8.95 -3.65 -2.60
C LYS A 206 7.72 -3.09 -1.87
N LEU A 207 6.50 -3.31 -2.39
CA LEU A 207 5.25 -2.91 -1.72
C LEU A 207 4.99 -3.69 -0.44
N MET A 208 5.64 -4.84 -0.25
CA MET A 208 5.63 -5.58 1.01
C MET A 208 6.18 -4.80 2.20
N HIS A 209 6.76 -3.61 2.01
CA HIS A 209 7.08 -2.69 3.11
C HIS A 209 5.87 -2.41 4.02
N LEU A 210 4.64 -2.50 3.48
CA LEU A 210 3.39 -2.39 4.26
C LEU A 210 3.36 -3.32 5.48
N GLY A 211 3.82 -4.57 5.32
CA GLY A 211 3.94 -5.53 6.42
C GLY A 211 5.37 -5.73 6.92
N GLY A 212 6.36 -5.63 6.04
CA GLY A 212 7.76 -5.92 6.33
C GLY A 212 8.40 -4.97 7.34
N ILE A 213 7.88 -3.75 7.50
CA ILE A 213 8.41 -2.77 8.47
C ILE A 213 8.39 -3.31 9.91
N PHE A 214 7.41 -4.13 10.27
CA PHE A 214 7.26 -4.71 11.61
C PHE A 214 8.29 -5.83 11.89
N PHE A 215 8.91 -6.37 10.85
CA PHE A 215 9.90 -7.46 10.94
C PHE A 215 11.34 -6.98 10.76
N SER A 216 11.57 -5.68 10.57
CA SER A 216 12.90 -5.12 10.38
C SER A 216 13.72 -5.15 11.68
N PRO A 217 14.82 -5.92 11.78
CA PRO A 217 15.63 -6.04 13.00
C PRO A 217 16.13 -4.70 13.53
N THR A 218 16.50 -3.79 12.62
CA THR A 218 16.95 -2.43 12.94
C THR A 218 15.89 -1.55 13.62
N ARG A 219 14.62 -1.94 13.58
CA ARG A 219 13.45 -1.17 14.04
C ARG A 219 12.56 -1.90 15.05
N ASN A 220 12.64 -3.23 15.16
CA ASN A 220 11.78 -4.00 16.07
C ASN A 220 12.54 -4.65 17.24
N GLN A 221 13.85 -4.42 17.36
CA GLN A 221 14.66 -4.90 18.48
C GLN A 221 14.78 -3.87 19.61
N VAL A 222 14.85 -4.39 20.84
CA VAL A 222 15.18 -3.65 22.07
C VAL A 222 16.70 -3.52 22.17
N ASP A 223 17.17 -2.33 22.52
CA ASP A 223 18.60 -2.09 22.77
C ASP A 223 18.97 -2.47 24.19
N ASN A 224 19.29 -3.75 24.39
CA ASN A 224 19.79 -4.26 25.65
C ASN A 224 20.92 -5.32 25.53
N PRO A 225 21.88 -5.16 24.60
CA PRO A 225 22.94 -6.16 24.41
C PRO A 225 23.87 -6.28 25.63
N ARG A 226 23.92 -5.27 26.51
CA ARG A 226 24.77 -5.28 27.72
C ARG A 226 24.05 -5.92 28.92
N GLU A 227 22.73 -5.80 28.98
CA GLU A 227 21.90 -6.22 30.10
C GLU A 227 21.39 -7.66 29.93
N LYS A 228 21.26 -8.13 28.68
CA LYS A 228 20.81 -9.49 28.38
C LYS A 228 21.74 -10.17 27.39
N ARG A 229 22.11 -11.42 27.70
CA ARG A 229 22.78 -12.29 26.74
C ARG A 229 21.76 -12.77 25.71
N HIS A 230 22.00 -12.46 24.44
CA HIS A 230 21.22 -12.97 23.32
C HIS A 230 21.93 -14.18 22.75
N VAL A 231 21.27 -15.33 22.79
CA VAL A 231 21.81 -16.59 22.27
C VAL A 231 21.14 -16.84 20.93
N ASN A 232 21.93 -17.06 19.88
CA ASN A 232 21.35 -17.34 18.56
C ASN A 232 20.66 -18.71 18.57
N PRO A 233 19.58 -18.89 17.78
CA PRO A 233 18.84 -20.15 17.74
C PRO A 233 19.67 -21.38 17.36
N TRP A 234 20.79 -21.20 16.66
CA TRP A 234 21.70 -22.29 16.24
C TRP A 234 22.82 -22.61 17.24
N TYR A 235 22.86 -21.94 18.40
CA TYR A 235 23.70 -22.34 19.53
C TYR A 235 22.96 -23.23 20.53
N ALA A 236 21.71 -23.60 20.22
CA ALA A 236 20.94 -24.59 20.97
C ALA A 236 21.23 -25.99 20.40
N ASP A 237 22.51 -26.38 20.42
CA ASP A 237 23.00 -27.75 20.28
C ASP A 237 23.88 -28.05 21.50
#